data_AF-A0A0D1YDH8-F1
#
_entry.id   AF-A0A0D1YDH8-F1
#
_cell.length_a   1.000
_cell.length_b   1.000
_cell.length_c   1.000
_cell.angle_alpha   90.00
_cell.angle_beta   90.00
_cell.angle_gamma   90.00
#
_symmetry.space_group_name_H-M   'P 1'
#
loop_
_entity.id
_entity.type
_entity.pdbx_description
1 polymer ?
#
loop_
_entity_poly.entity_id
_entity_poly.type
_entity_poly.pdbx_seq_one_letter_code
_entity_poly.pdbx_strand_id
1 'polypeptide(L)'
;MITIDQGLLHSIEGFEGGPGPVLLPHNLQPQPVSFDETQFSAELQQAHTDSADGLIDQEQFNQFLEFLWAVTNSEVDVSHDQALVNGMKTLKDDVQLYESSLQGEYTDGEVNSVVDTLIGQHHCADIFGFLLSMNHESIDFSHVEQVQTTMNSVSALLDASAGSTDGHLAKEVSGLFRDTLRD
;
A
#
# COMPACT_ATOMS: atom_id res chain seq x y z
N MET A 1 26.68 24.46 54.65
CA MET A 1 26.99 25.91 54.57
C MET A 1 28.18 26.06 53.63
N ILE A 2 28.32 27.23 52.97
CA ILE A 2 29.19 27.58 51.83
C ILE A 2 28.41 27.42 50.51
N THR A 3 27.68 28.44 50.03
CA THR A 3 28.04 29.80 49.53
C THR A 3 28.46 29.77 48.06
N ILE A 4 27.63 30.44 47.25
CA ILE A 4 27.75 30.74 45.84
C ILE A 4 28.65 31.97 45.69
N ASP A 5 29.56 31.97 44.71
CA ASP A 5 30.19 33.18 44.21
C ASP A 5 30.22 33.18 42.69
N GLN A 6 29.88 34.34 42.12
CA GLN A 6 29.75 34.62 40.70
C GLN A 6 30.99 35.33 40.17
N GLY A 7 31.40 34.99 38.95
CA GLY A 7 32.30 35.76 38.10
C GLY A 7 32.60 34.96 36.85
N LEU A 8 32.67 35.48 35.63
CA LEU A 8 32.72 36.84 35.13
C LEU A 8 32.50 36.73 33.61
N LEU A 9 31.69 37.61 33.03
CA LEU A 9 31.56 37.80 31.58
C LEU A 9 32.87 38.33 30.98
N HIS A 10 33.22 37.91 29.75
CA HIS A 10 33.65 38.83 28.69
C HIS A 10 33.63 38.18 27.30
N SER A 11 33.30 39.04 26.34
CA SER A 11 32.92 38.82 24.94
C SER A 11 33.90 38.09 24.04
N ILE A 12 33.36 37.40 23.02
CA ILE A 12 33.97 37.33 21.69
C ILE A 12 32.88 37.58 20.64
N GLU A 13 33.19 38.50 19.74
CA GLU A 13 32.38 39.01 18.65
C GLU A 13 32.32 38.02 17.47
N GLY A 14 31.23 38.08 16.71
CA GLY A 14 31.25 37.84 15.26
C GLY A 14 30.95 36.42 14.76
N PHE A 15 29.68 36.13 14.49
CA PHE A 15 29.31 35.49 13.22
C PHE A 15 27.88 35.90 12.85
N GLU A 16 27.75 36.63 11.75
CA GLU A 16 26.46 36.82 11.09
C GLU A 16 25.93 35.47 10.63
N GLY A 17 24.67 35.21 10.97
CA GLY A 17 23.96 33.99 10.62
C GLY A 17 22.78 33.84 11.56
N GLY A 18 21.69 34.58 11.27
CA GLY A 18 20.44 34.41 12.00
C GLY A 18 20.02 32.92 12.03
N PRO A 19 19.11 32.52 12.94
CA PRO A 19 18.56 31.18 12.92
C PRO A 19 17.86 30.98 11.58
N GLY A 20 18.56 30.38 10.62
CA GLY A 20 17.98 29.89 9.40
C GLY A 20 16.83 28.95 9.78
N PRO A 21 15.74 28.90 9.00
CA PRO A 21 14.67 27.96 9.27
C PRO A 21 15.30 26.57 9.39
N VAL A 22 15.05 25.92 10.51
CA VAL A 22 15.21 24.48 10.62
C VAL A 22 14.35 23.91 9.50
N LEU A 23 14.99 23.51 8.41
CA LEU A 23 14.36 22.72 7.37
C LEU A 23 13.98 21.42 8.06
N LEU A 24 12.73 21.35 8.54
CA LEU A 24 12.10 20.05 8.76
C LEU A 24 12.36 19.23 7.49
N PRO A 25 12.75 17.95 7.61
CA PRO A 25 12.80 17.08 6.45
C PRO A 25 11.40 17.05 5.83
N HIS A 26 11.19 17.86 4.80
CA HIS A 26 10.08 17.78 3.88
C HIS A 26 10.32 16.51 3.06
N ASN A 27 10.02 15.34 3.64
CA ASN A 27 9.64 14.14 2.89
C ASN A 27 9.23 12.99 3.82
N LEU A 28 8.17 13.21 4.57
CA LEU A 28 7.23 12.13 4.89
C LEU A 28 5.99 12.29 4.00
N GLN A 29 6.17 12.70 2.74
CA GLN A 29 5.16 12.36 1.75
C GLN A 29 5.26 10.84 1.63
N PRO A 30 4.16 10.08 1.82
CA PRO A 30 4.17 8.68 1.48
C PRO A 30 4.68 8.60 0.04
N GLN A 31 5.79 7.90 -0.17
CA GLN A 31 6.25 7.67 -1.54
C GLN A 31 5.08 7.05 -2.29
N PRO A 32 4.78 7.48 -3.52
CA PRO A 32 3.74 6.83 -4.31
C PRO A 32 4.06 5.34 -4.31
N VAL A 33 3.10 4.55 -3.88
CA VAL A 33 3.24 3.10 -3.78
C VAL A 33 3.36 2.64 -5.22
N SER A 34 4.59 2.35 -5.66
CA SER A 34 4.82 1.97 -7.05
C SER A 34 4.26 0.57 -7.23
N PHE A 35 3.33 0.41 -8.17
CA PHE A 35 2.83 -0.89 -8.61
C PHE A 35 3.17 -1.08 -10.08
N ASP A 36 3.31 -2.33 -10.50
CA ASP A 36 3.47 -2.74 -11.88
C ASP A 36 2.25 -3.56 -12.34
N GLU A 37 1.43 -2.95 -13.20
CA GLU A 37 0.21 -3.56 -13.71
C GLU A 37 0.45 -4.87 -14.50
N THR A 38 1.68 -5.12 -14.99
CA THR A 38 1.98 -6.35 -15.73
C THR A 38 2.15 -7.57 -14.83
N GLN A 39 2.28 -7.36 -13.51
CA GLN A 39 2.39 -8.44 -12.53
C GLN A 39 1.04 -8.96 -12.04
N PHE A 40 -0.06 -8.20 -12.21
CA PHE A 40 -1.37 -8.55 -11.64
C PHE A 40 -1.83 -9.96 -12.01
N SER A 41 -1.71 -10.35 -13.29
CA SER A 41 -2.02 -11.70 -13.76
C SER A 41 -1.25 -12.79 -13.02
N ALA A 42 0.06 -12.60 -12.83
CA ALA A 42 0.91 -13.55 -12.13
C ALA A 42 0.56 -13.62 -10.63
N GLU A 43 0.26 -12.49 -10.02
CA GLU A 43 -0.14 -12.40 -8.61
C GLU A 43 -1.50 -13.06 -8.36
N LEU A 44 -2.48 -12.88 -9.25
CA LEU A 44 -3.76 -13.58 -9.17
C LEU A 44 -3.60 -15.08 -9.36
N GLN A 45 -2.73 -15.50 -10.28
CA GLN A 45 -2.41 -16.92 -10.46
C GLN A 45 -1.71 -17.50 -9.22
N GLN A 46 -0.86 -16.72 -8.56
CA GLN A 46 -0.20 -17.11 -7.32
C GLN A 46 -1.22 -17.24 -6.18
N ALA A 47 -2.11 -16.26 -5.98
CA ALA A 47 -3.19 -16.35 -5.01
C ALA A 47 -4.13 -17.54 -5.28
N HIS A 48 -4.43 -17.84 -6.56
CA HIS A 48 -5.17 -19.05 -6.92
C HIS A 48 -4.42 -20.34 -6.54
N THR A 49 -3.09 -20.33 -6.67
CA THR A 49 -2.23 -21.46 -6.27
C THR A 49 -2.19 -21.62 -4.75
N ASP A 50 -2.11 -20.52 -4.00
CA ASP A 50 -2.20 -20.52 -2.53
C ASP A 50 -3.53 -21.09 -2.06
N SER A 51 -4.61 -20.82 -2.80
CA SER A 51 -5.90 -21.44 -2.53
C SER A 51 -5.88 -22.96 -2.74
N ALA A 52 -5.22 -23.42 -3.81
CA ALA A 52 -5.08 -24.85 -4.09
C ALA A 52 -4.16 -25.58 -3.08
N ASP A 53 -3.18 -24.88 -2.50
CA ASP A 53 -2.28 -25.39 -1.47
C ASP A 53 -2.92 -25.38 -0.06
N GLY A 54 -4.05 -24.69 0.10
CA GLY A 54 -4.79 -24.59 1.36
C GLY A 54 -4.27 -23.49 2.30
N LEU A 55 -3.49 -22.55 1.79
CA LEU A 55 -3.02 -21.38 2.52
C LEU A 55 -4.13 -20.34 2.71
N ILE A 56 -5.00 -20.21 1.70
CA ILE A 56 -6.25 -19.46 1.77
C ILE A 56 -7.41 -20.37 1.34
N ASP A 57 -8.59 -20.16 1.89
CA ASP A 57 -9.76 -20.93 1.46
C ASP A 57 -10.16 -20.55 0.02
N GLN A 58 -10.74 -21.50 -0.73
CA GLN A 58 -11.22 -21.20 -2.08
C GLN A 58 -12.36 -20.18 -2.10
N GLU A 59 -13.18 -20.17 -1.05
CA GLU A 59 -14.17 -19.12 -0.83
C GLU A 59 -13.50 -17.76 -0.64
N GLN A 60 -12.46 -17.67 0.20
CA GLN A 60 -11.68 -16.45 0.42
C GLN A 60 -11.06 -15.90 -0.87
N PHE A 61 -10.48 -16.78 -1.71
CA PHE A 61 -9.95 -16.38 -3.01
C PHE A 61 -11.05 -15.84 -3.93
N ASN A 62 -12.22 -16.50 -3.99
CA ASN A 62 -13.34 -16.01 -4.78
C ASN A 62 -13.87 -14.66 -4.26
N GLN A 63 -13.95 -14.48 -2.94
CA GLN A 63 -14.34 -13.22 -2.29
C GLN A 63 -13.36 -12.08 -2.60
N PHE A 64 -12.06 -12.40 -2.66
CA PHE A 64 -11.03 -11.46 -3.11
C PHE A 64 -11.24 -11.03 -4.57
N LEU A 65 -11.45 -11.99 -5.48
CA LEU A 65 -11.74 -11.71 -6.89
C LEU A 65 -12.99 -10.85 -7.07
N GLU A 66 -14.05 -11.14 -6.30
CA GLU A 66 -15.28 -10.37 -6.28
C GLU A 66 -15.07 -8.90 -5.87
N PHE A 67 -14.25 -8.68 -4.84
CA PHE A 67 -13.87 -7.34 -4.44
C PHE A 67 -13.09 -6.61 -5.54
N LEU A 68 -12.08 -7.25 -6.15
CA LEU A 68 -11.31 -6.66 -7.26
C LEU A 68 -12.18 -6.38 -8.50
N TRP A 69 -13.14 -7.27 -8.79
CA TRP A 69 -14.13 -7.07 -9.84
C TRP A 69 -15.02 -5.86 -9.55
N ALA A 70 -15.48 -5.71 -8.31
CA ALA A 70 -16.30 -4.58 -7.90
C ALA A 70 -15.53 -3.26 -7.97
N VAL A 71 -14.27 -3.24 -7.53
CA VAL A 71 -13.38 -2.07 -7.66
C VAL A 71 -13.24 -1.67 -9.13
N THR A 72 -12.91 -2.60 -10.01
CA THR A 72 -12.68 -2.30 -11.43
C THR A 72 -13.95 -1.99 -12.24
N ASN A 73 -15.13 -2.32 -11.71
CA ASN A 73 -16.44 -2.01 -12.31
C ASN A 73 -17.19 -0.87 -11.62
N SER A 74 -16.58 -0.20 -10.63
CA SER A 74 -17.22 0.87 -9.85
C SER A 74 -17.41 2.21 -10.60
N GLU A 75 -17.01 2.29 -11.88
CA GLU A 75 -17.11 3.48 -12.74
C GLU A 75 -16.50 4.76 -12.12
N VAL A 76 -15.51 4.60 -11.23
CA VAL A 76 -14.82 5.72 -10.58
C VAL A 76 -13.91 6.48 -11.53
N ASP A 77 -13.78 7.79 -11.31
CA ASP A 77 -12.90 8.65 -12.09
C ASP A 77 -11.46 8.51 -11.62
N VAL A 78 -10.65 7.83 -12.42
CA VAL A 78 -9.19 7.72 -12.27
C VAL A 78 -8.45 8.43 -13.41
N SER A 79 -9.16 9.23 -14.22
CA SER A 79 -8.66 9.78 -15.47
C SER A 79 -7.48 10.75 -15.33
N HIS A 80 -7.23 11.25 -14.11
CA HIS A 80 -6.09 12.11 -13.79
C HIS A 80 -4.76 11.36 -13.66
N ASP A 81 -4.78 10.03 -13.49
CA ASP A 81 -3.57 9.22 -13.35
C ASP A 81 -3.56 8.05 -14.35
N GLN A 82 -2.59 8.07 -15.27
CA GLN A 82 -2.50 7.06 -16.33
C GLN A 82 -2.13 5.67 -15.79
N ALA A 83 -1.37 5.59 -14.70
CA ALA A 83 -1.03 4.31 -14.09
C ALA A 83 -2.27 3.68 -13.46
N LEU A 84 -3.11 4.47 -12.78
CA LEU A 84 -4.39 3.97 -12.25
C LEU A 84 -5.36 3.58 -13.36
N VAL A 85 -5.44 4.34 -14.46
CA VAL A 85 -6.25 3.96 -15.63
C VAL A 85 -5.79 2.62 -16.21
N ASN A 86 -4.48 2.43 -16.39
CA ASN A 86 -3.94 1.20 -16.91
C ASN A 86 -4.15 0.05 -15.92
N GLY A 87 -3.83 0.25 -14.65
CA GLY A 87 -4.03 -0.72 -13.59
C GLY A 87 -5.48 -1.18 -13.50
N MET A 88 -6.45 -0.25 -13.53
CA MET A 88 -7.87 -0.59 -13.49
C MET A 88 -8.31 -1.40 -14.71
N LYS A 89 -7.76 -1.10 -15.89
CA LYS A 89 -8.05 -1.86 -17.12
C LYS A 89 -7.40 -3.24 -17.11
N THR A 90 -6.13 -3.35 -16.74
CA THR A 90 -5.39 -4.62 -16.71
C THR A 90 -5.96 -5.54 -15.64
N LEU A 91 -6.19 -5.02 -14.43
CA LEU A 91 -6.81 -5.77 -13.35
C LEU A 91 -8.20 -6.27 -13.73
N LYS A 92 -8.99 -5.47 -14.45
CA LYS A 92 -10.29 -5.89 -14.95
C LYS A 92 -10.17 -7.09 -15.91
N ASP A 93 -9.23 -7.02 -16.86
CA ASP A 93 -8.99 -8.09 -17.83
C ASP A 93 -8.53 -9.37 -17.14
N ASP A 94 -7.58 -9.26 -16.19
CA ASP A 94 -7.05 -10.39 -15.44
C ASP A 94 -8.11 -11.03 -14.52
N VAL A 95 -8.90 -10.24 -13.80
CA VAL A 95 -10.00 -10.78 -12.97
C VAL A 95 -11.08 -11.42 -13.84
N GLN A 96 -11.33 -10.89 -15.05
CA GLN A 96 -12.28 -11.47 -15.99
C GLN A 96 -11.89 -12.89 -16.44
N LEU A 97 -10.60 -13.25 -16.43
CA LEU A 97 -10.15 -14.62 -16.68
C LEU A 97 -10.73 -15.61 -15.66
N TYR A 98 -11.12 -15.12 -14.48
CA TYR A 98 -11.75 -15.88 -13.41
C TYR A 98 -13.26 -15.63 -13.31
N GLU A 99 -13.93 -15.15 -14.37
CA GLU A 99 -15.37 -14.82 -14.35
C GLU A 99 -16.26 -15.97 -13.85
N SER A 100 -15.84 -17.21 -14.07
CA SER A 100 -16.59 -18.41 -13.64
C SER A 100 -16.60 -18.60 -12.11
N SER A 101 -15.68 -17.93 -11.42
CA SER A 101 -15.59 -17.91 -9.95
C SER A 101 -16.36 -16.73 -9.34
N LEU A 102 -16.82 -15.77 -10.16
CA LEU A 102 -17.53 -14.60 -9.70
C LEU A 102 -18.97 -14.94 -9.33
N GLN A 103 -19.35 -14.63 -8.08
CA GLN A 103 -20.67 -14.94 -7.51
C GLN A 103 -21.57 -13.70 -7.35
N GLY A 104 -21.03 -12.50 -7.56
CA GLY A 104 -21.73 -11.21 -7.46
C GLY A 104 -21.88 -10.65 -6.04
N GLU A 105 -21.27 -11.26 -5.03
CA GLU A 105 -21.28 -10.76 -3.65
C GLU A 105 -19.99 -11.15 -2.91
N TYR A 106 -19.43 -10.22 -2.15
CA TYR A 106 -18.34 -10.48 -1.21
C TYR A 106 -18.66 -9.92 0.18
N THR A 107 -17.83 -10.22 1.18
CA THR A 107 -17.92 -9.69 2.53
C THR A 107 -16.59 -9.07 2.97
N ASP A 108 -16.65 -7.96 3.70
CA ASP A 108 -15.44 -7.28 4.18
C ASP A 108 -14.56 -8.20 5.03
N GLY A 109 -15.17 -9.08 5.83
CA GLY A 109 -14.44 -10.01 6.71
C GLY A 109 -13.55 -10.99 5.95
N GLU A 110 -14.10 -11.64 4.92
CA GLU A 110 -13.35 -12.60 4.12
C GLU A 110 -12.27 -11.90 3.28
N VAL A 111 -12.59 -10.74 2.70
CA VAL A 111 -11.62 -9.94 1.93
C VAL A 111 -10.48 -9.43 2.81
N ASN A 112 -10.77 -8.97 4.03
CA ASN A 112 -9.72 -8.56 4.96
C ASN A 112 -8.85 -9.73 5.40
N SER A 113 -9.45 -10.91 5.64
CA SER A 113 -8.73 -12.11 6.07
C SER A 113 -7.76 -12.63 4.99
N VAL A 114 -8.21 -12.68 3.74
CA VAL A 114 -7.37 -13.10 2.61
C VAL A 114 -6.27 -12.10 2.32
N VAL A 115 -6.57 -10.79 2.39
CA VAL A 115 -5.58 -9.73 2.24
C VAL A 115 -4.52 -9.81 3.35
N ASP A 116 -4.90 -9.95 4.61
CA ASP A 116 -3.96 -10.11 5.73
C ASP A 116 -3.02 -11.32 5.54
N THR A 117 -3.59 -12.45 5.10
CA THR A 117 -2.82 -13.67 4.81
C THR A 117 -1.82 -13.46 3.67
N LEU A 118 -2.28 -12.88 2.54
CA LEU A 118 -1.44 -12.62 1.37
C LEU A 118 -0.33 -11.60 1.66
N ILE A 119 -0.62 -10.57 2.47
CA ILE A 119 0.39 -9.63 2.99
C ILE A 119 1.46 -10.40 3.78
N GLY A 120 1.05 -11.29 4.68
CA GLY A 120 1.96 -12.10 5.50
C GLY A 120 2.87 -13.02 4.67
N GLN A 121 2.46 -13.39 3.46
CA GLN A 121 3.25 -14.20 2.53
C GLN A 121 4.05 -13.37 1.52
N HIS A 122 3.92 -12.04 1.54
CA HIS A 122 4.48 -11.14 0.51
C HIS A 122 3.96 -11.44 -0.91
N HIS A 123 2.72 -11.88 -1.02
CA HIS A 123 2.04 -12.11 -2.29
C HIS A 123 1.13 -10.91 -2.64
N CYS A 124 0.81 -10.71 -3.91
CA CYS A 124 -0.08 -9.64 -4.38
C CYS A 124 0.39 -8.22 -4.03
N ALA A 125 1.70 -7.98 -3.94
CA ALA A 125 2.29 -6.69 -3.62
C ALA A 125 1.94 -5.60 -4.65
N ASP A 126 1.90 -5.91 -5.94
CA ASP A 126 1.54 -4.93 -6.97
C ASP A 126 0.03 -4.63 -6.94
N ILE A 127 -0.82 -5.64 -6.81
CA ILE A 127 -2.27 -5.45 -6.61
C ILE A 127 -2.54 -4.60 -5.36
N PHE A 128 -1.86 -4.87 -4.24
CA PHE A 128 -2.00 -4.10 -3.01
C PHE A 128 -1.45 -2.68 -3.16
N GLY A 129 -0.34 -2.49 -3.88
CA GLY A 129 0.19 -1.18 -4.22
C GLY A 129 -0.80 -0.36 -5.05
N PHE A 130 -1.50 -1.00 -5.99
CA PHE A 130 -2.57 -0.39 -6.78
C PHE A 130 -3.74 0.05 -5.91
N LEU A 131 -4.27 -0.85 -5.04
CA LEU A 131 -5.38 -0.53 -4.13
C LEU A 131 -5.02 0.61 -3.17
N LEU A 132 -3.79 0.59 -2.62
CA LEU A 132 -3.31 1.64 -1.73
C LEU A 132 -3.15 2.97 -2.48
N SER A 133 -2.72 2.94 -3.75
CA SER A 133 -2.64 4.13 -4.60
C SER A 133 -4.02 4.73 -4.89
N MET A 134 -5.04 3.91 -5.17
CA MET A 134 -6.42 4.38 -5.32
C MET A 134 -6.92 5.06 -4.03
N ASN A 135 -6.59 4.50 -2.86
CA ASN A 135 -6.97 5.11 -1.59
C ASN A 135 -6.20 6.41 -1.31
N HIS A 136 -4.90 6.46 -1.60
CA HIS A 136 -4.07 7.67 -1.43
C HIS A 136 -4.51 8.82 -2.32
N GLU A 137 -4.89 8.52 -3.57
CA GLU A 137 -5.48 9.49 -4.50
C GLU A 137 -6.91 9.88 -4.13
N SER A 138 -7.44 9.35 -3.03
CA SER A 138 -8.79 9.62 -2.53
C SER A 138 -9.86 9.37 -3.58
N ILE A 139 -9.71 8.28 -4.34
CA ILE A 139 -10.70 7.87 -5.33
C ILE A 139 -12.04 7.64 -4.63
N ASP A 140 -13.07 8.33 -5.11
CA ASP A 140 -14.38 8.33 -4.49
C ASP A 140 -15.21 7.12 -4.96
N PHE A 141 -15.35 6.13 -4.08
CA PHE A 141 -16.25 4.98 -4.28
C PHE A 141 -17.56 5.17 -3.52
N SER A 142 -17.95 6.41 -3.18
CA SER A 142 -19.14 6.67 -2.35
C SER A 142 -20.44 6.17 -2.97
N HIS A 143 -20.47 6.02 -4.30
CA HIS A 143 -21.57 5.40 -5.05
C HIS A 143 -21.70 3.88 -4.84
N VAL A 144 -20.64 3.23 -4.35
CA VAL A 144 -20.58 1.81 -4.03
C VAL A 144 -20.08 1.64 -2.59
N GLU A 145 -20.95 1.92 -1.62
CA GLU A 145 -20.65 1.96 -0.18
C GLU A 145 -19.84 0.75 0.32
N GLN A 146 -20.14 -0.45 -0.20
CA GLN A 146 -19.42 -1.65 0.16
C GLN A 146 -17.96 -1.59 -0.28
N VAL A 147 -17.68 -1.23 -1.54
CA VAL A 147 -16.31 -1.07 -2.05
C VAL A 147 -15.55 0.00 -1.28
N GLN A 148 -16.20 1.13 -0.98
CA GLN A 148 -15.56 2.18 -0.17
C GLN A 148 -15.18 1.67 1.24
N THR A 149 -16.07 0.93 1.90
CA THR A 149 -15.85 0.39 3.24
C THR A 149 -14.74 -0.65 3.27
N THR A 150 -14.74 -1.56 2.29
CA THR A 150 -13.71 -2.59 2.16
C THR A 150 -12.37 -1.98 1.79
N MET A 151 -12.32 -1.04 0.84
CA MET A 151 -11.09 -0.34 0.44
C MET A 151 -10.46 0.40 1.62
N ASN A 152 -11.27 1.06 2.45
CA ASN A 152 -10.78 1.71 3.67
C ASN A 152 -10.18 0.70 4.66
N SER A 153 -10.82 -0.47 4.82
CA SER A 153 -10.35 -1.53 5.71
C SER A 153 -9.05 -2.17 5.21
N VAL A 154 -8.99 -2.51 3.92
CA VAL A 154 -7.81 -3.05 3.25
C VAL A 154 -6.66 -2.06 3.31
N SER A 155 -6.90 -0.78 3.05
CA SER A 155 -5.87 0.25 3.13
C SER A 155 -5.32 0.39 4.55
N ALA A 156 -6.17 0.29 5.57
CA ALA A 156 -5.73 0.29 6.96
C ALA A 156 -4.87 -0.93 7.30
N LEU A 157 -5.17 -2.12 6.77
CA LEU A 157 -4.34 -3.32 6.92
C LEU A 157 -2.98 -3.15 6.24
N LEU A 158 -2.97 -2.59 5.03
CA LEU A 158 -1.75 -2.34 4.26
C LEU A 158 -0.85 -1.31 4.97
N ASP A 159 -1.42 -0.21 5.45
CA ASP A 159 -0.66 0.80 6.22
C ASP A 159 -0.16 0.22 7.56
N ALA A 160 -0.98 -0.59 8.24
CA ALA A 160 -0.58 -1.26 9.49
C ALA A 160 0.55 -2.27 9.29
N SER A 161 0.58 -3.00 8.16
CA SER A 161 1.68 -3.92 7.84
C SER A 161 2.98 -3.17 7.49
N ALA A 162 2.88 -2.04 6.77
CA ALA A 162 4.00 -1.15 6.50
C ALA A 162 4.53 -0.49 7.80
N GLY A 163 3.66 -0.12 8.72
CA GLY A 163 3.98 0.53 10.00
C GLY A 163 4.42 -0.42 11.12
N SER A 164 4.00 -1.70 11.10
CA SER A 164 4.42 -2.73 12.06
C SER A 164 5.83 -3.26 11.79
N THR A 165 6.46 -2.75 10.73
CA THR A 165 7.87 -2.93 10.44
C THR A 165 8.70 -1.98 11.32
N ASP A 166 8.81 -2.30 12.61
CA ASP A 166 9.74 -1.67 13.56
C ASP A 166 11.17 -1.68 12.97
N GLY A 167 11.62 -0.52 12.49
CA GLY A 167 13.02 -0.06 12.46
C GLY A 167 14.11 -0.91 11.75
N HIS A 168 13.82 -2.08 11.19
CA HIS A 168 14.86 -3.00 10.72
C HIS A 168 14.75 -3.38 9.22
N LEU A 169 13.54 -3.49 8.65
CA LEU A 169 13.38 -3.98 7.27
C LEU A 169 13.25 -2.88 6.21
N ALA A 170 13.02 -1.62 6.59
CA ALA A 170 13.05 -0.49 5.64
C ALA A 170 14.41 -0.34 4.93
N LYS A 171 15.47 -0.98 5.45
CA LYS A 171 16.79 -1.03 4.83
C LYS A 171 16.99 -2.22 3.89
N GLU A 172 16.22 -3.30 4.06
CA GLU A 172 16.39 -4.54 3.27
C GLU A 172 15.56 -4.52 1.99
N VAL A 173 14.33 -3.97 2.01
CA VAL A 173 13.51 -3.88 0.79
C VAL A 173 14.11 -2.89 -0.23
N SER A 174 14.76 -1.82 0.24
CA SER A 174 15.52 -0.91 -0.62
C SER A 174 16.90 -1.47 -1.05
N GLY A 175 17.39 -2.51 -0.39
CA GLY A 175 18.65 -3.18 -0.71
C GLY A 175 18.48 -4.32 -1.72
N LEU A 176 17.38 -5.08 -1.63
CA LEU A 176 17.16 -6.27 -2.44
C LEU A 176 16.91 -5.96 -3.93
N PHE A 177 16.31 -4.81 -4.26
CA PHE A 177 16.08 -4.40 -5.64
C PHE A 177 17.32 -3.84 -6.36
N ARG A 178 18.42 -3.54 -5.64
CA ARG A 178 19.62 -2.93 -6.24
C ARG A 178 20.71 -3.95 -6.61
N ASP A 179 20.71 -5.14 -6.01
CA ASP A 179 21.78 -6.13 -6.23
C ASP A 179 21.48 -7.13 -7.37
N THR A 180 20.22 -7.26 -7.80
CA THR A 180 19.83 -8.24 -8.85
C THR A 180 20.01 -7.72 -10.30
N LEU A 181 20.63 -6.56 -10.49
CA LEU A 181 20.99 -6.03 -11.83
C LEU A 181 22.50 -5.95 -12.07
N ARG A 182 23.30 -6.77 -11.36
CA ARG A 182 24.72 -6.92 -11.67
C ARG A 182 25.19 -8.37 -11.61
N ASP A 183 24.79 -9.13 -12.62
CA ASP A 183 25.68 -10.12 -13.25
C ASP A 183 25.67 -9.91 -14.77
#